data_AF-A0A3E0P3E5-F1
#
_entry.id   AF-A0A3E0P3E5-F1
#
_cell.length_a   1.000
_cell.length_b   1.000
_cell.length_c   1.000
_cell.angle_alpha   90.00
_cell.angle_beta   90.00
_cell.angle_gamma   90.00
#
_symmetry.space_group_name_H-M   'P 1'
#
loop_
_entity.id
_entity.type
_entity.pdbx_description
1 polymer ?
#
loop_
_entity_poly.entity_id
_entity_poly.type
_entity_poly.pdbx_seq_one_letter_code
_entity_poly.pdbx_strand_id
1 'polypeptide(L)'
;MAFLVAPLSGAGAQAPVAHFSLGEQCLACHNGMTSSQGEDLSIGMDWSATMMANSSRDPYWQAAVRREALDHPESAAAIEAECARCHMPMMSLEAEARGEPVELFANLPSAATSPDADAVAAMHRGLAADGVSCSVCHRIEPEGLGSEESFVGHFEIDLGSAAGPHTTYGPFDVDEGLVEIMRSATSHVPQRGEHVRSSELCASCHTLLTHTLGEGGAVLGELPEQVPYLEWLHSDFAASQSCQSCHMPQVEGEVPISSVLGEPREGVARHAFRGGNFFVLRMLGRYRDELAVTAPTHAFEAAARRTLDHLAEASARLEVQRLDRRGGVLEAELRIEALTGHKLPTAYPSRRAWLHVALRDTGGNVLWQSGAVRPDGSIAGNDNDVDPDRFEPHRRVVEQEEDVQIYEAILADPAGRLTTGLLTALSYAKDNRLLPSGFDKHTAEERIAVHGGARDDADFVGGGDRIVYRIEVGEATGPLRFEARLLYQPIGYRWAENLAPYADLALEAERFLRYYREMSAESTAVLAEVVAKVP
;
A
#
# COMPACT_ATOMS: atom_id res chain seq x y z
N MET A 1 55.86 -17.90 41.61
CA MET A 1 54.88 -19.01 41.67
C MET A 1 53.98 -18.73 42.87
N ALA A 2 52.67 -18.55 42.78
CA ALA A 2 51.72 -18.81 41.72
C ALA A 2 50.59 -17.75 41.79
N PHE A 3 50.20 -17.18 40.66
CA PHE A 3 48.93 -16.45 40.55
C PHE A 3 47.84 -17.50 40.32
N LEU A 4 46.89 -17.58 41.24
CA LEU A 4 45.65 -18.33 41.11
C LEU A 4 44.81 -17.68 40.00
N VAL A 5 44.72 -18.36 38.86
CA VAL A 5 43.72 -18.09 37.83
C VAL A 5 42.42 -18.73 38.30
N ALA A 6 41.43 -17.92 38.67
CA ALA A 6 40.06 -18.38 38.83
C ALA A 6 39.48 -18.63 37.42
N PRO A 7 38.83 -19.78 37.17
CA PRO A 7 38.15 -19.98 35.89
C PRO A 7 36.90 -19.11 35.87
N LEU A 8 36.82 -18.21 34.89
CA LEU A 8 35.56 -17.61 34.47
C LEU A 8 34.72 -18.70 33.81
N SER A 9 34.03 -19.50 34.61
CA SER A 9 32.91 -20.31 34.14
C SER A 9 31.66 -19.43 34.06
N GLY A 10 31.67 -18.50 33.11
CA GLY A 10 30.44 -17.96 32.56
C GLY A 10 30.04 -18.87 31.42
N ALA A 11 29.01 -19.70 31.62
CA ALA A 11 28.31 -20.30 30.49
C ALA A 11 27.79 -19.13 29.65
N GLY A 12 28.44 -18.85 28.52
CA GLY A 12 27.94 -17.87 27.56
C GLY A 12 26.59 -18.36 27.10
N ALA A 13 25.52 -17.66 27.48
CA ALA A 13 24.22 -17.88 26.88
C ALA A 13 24.40 -17.69 25.36
N GLN A 14 24.19 -18.76 24.59
CA GLN A 14 24.19 -18.65 23.13
C GLN A 14 23.11 -17.66 22.74
N ALA A 15 23.44 -16.72 21.86
CA ALA A 15 22.46 -15.82 21.28
C ALA A 15 21.34 -16.66 20.63
N PRO A 16 20.06 -16.28 20.78
CA PRO A 16 18.97 -16.99 20.15
C PRO A 16 19.17 -16.97 18.64
N VAL A 17 19.01 -18.14 18.02
CA VAL A 17 19.05 -18.29 16.57
C VAL A 17 17.60 -18.20 16.08
N ALA A 18 17.37 -17.31 15.10
CA ALA A 18 16.08 -17.14 14.44
C ALA A 18 16.01 -18.01 13.18
N HIS A 19 14.81 -18.36 12.73
CA HIS A 19 14.63 -18.99 11.43
C HIS A 19 14.87 -18.01 10.28
N PHE A 20 14.74 -16.70 10.51
CA PHE A 20 14.89 -15.66 9.50
C PHE A 20 16.17 -14.84 9.67
N SER A 21 16.72 -14.38 8.54
CA SER A 21 17.82 -13.40 8.52
C SER A 21 17.30 -12.00 8.21
N LEU A 22 17.87 -11.02 8.89
CA LEU A 22 17.66 -9.60 8.57
C LEU A 22 18.25 -9.26 7.19
N GLY A 23 17.63 -8.31 6.50
CA GLY A 23 18.01 -7.85 5.17
C GLY A 23 19.45 -7.36 5.11
N GLU A 24 19.98 -6.79 6.20
CA GLU A 24 21.39 -6.36 6.31
C GLU A 24 22.40 -7.45 5.92
N GLN A 25 22.09 -8.73 6.20
CA GLN A 25 22.97 -9.86 5.84
C GLN A 25 23.04 -10.05 4.32
N CYS A 26 21.97 -9.70 3.61
CA CYS A 26 21.88 -9.78 2.14
C CYS A 26 22.60 -8.59 1.47
N LEU A 27 22.58 -7.42 2.12
CA LEU A 27 23.05 -6.17 1.52
C LEU A 27 24.54 -6.16 1.21
N ALA A 28 25.34 -6.98 1.91
CA ALA A 28 26.78 -7.08 1.66
C ALA A 28 27.11 -7.52 0.21
N CYS A 29 26.26 -8.36 -0.39
CA CYS A 29 26.43 -8.84 -1.77
C CYS A 29 25.43 -8.23 -2.74
N HIS A 30 24.27 -7.78 -2.27
CA HIS A 30 23.19 -7.26 -3.13
C HIS A 30 23.12 -5.73 -3.22
N ASN A 31 24.15 -5.02 -2.74
CA ASN A 31 24.36 -3.59 -2.98
C ASN A 31 25.67 -3.31 -3.74
N GLY A 32 25.78 -2.10 -4.28
CA GLY A 32 26.96 -1.61 -5.00
C GLY A 32 27.03 -2.08 -6.46
N MET A 33 25.93 -2.62 -6.99
CA MET A 33 25.83 -3.02 -8.39
C MET A 33 25.52 -1.80 -9.24
N THR A 34 26.10 -1.71 -10.43
CA THR A 34 25.84 -0.63 -11.37
C THR A 34 25.57 -1.16 -12.76
N SER A 35 24.73 -0.44 -13.52
CA SER A 35 24.53 -0.73 -14.93
C SER A 35 25.75 -0.29 -15.75
N SER A 36 25.82 -0.72 -17.01
CA SER A 36 26.84 -0.26 -17.96
C SER A 36 26.83 1.25 -18.20
N GLN A 37 25.71 1.92 -17.89
CA GLN A 37 25.54 3.38 -17.98
C GLN A 37 25.82 4.11 -16.65
N GLY A 38 26.22 3.38 -15.60
CA GLY A 38 26.53 3.95 -14.29
C GLY A 38 25.31 4.19 -13.40
N GLU A 39 24.15 3.63 -13.75
CA GLU A 39 22.96 3.64 -12.90
C GLU A 39 23.17 2.72 -11.68
N ASP A 40 22.76 3.14 -10.49
CA ASP A 40 22.80 2.29 -9.28
C ASP A 40 21.71 1.22 -9.36
N LEU A 41 22.10 -0.04 -9.20
CA LEU A 41 21.26 -1.24 -9.22
C LEU A 41 21.19 -1.92 -7.85
N SER A 42 21.64 -1.25 -6.78
CA SER A 42 21.62 -1.77 -5.42
C SER A 42 20.22 -2.18 -4.98
N ILE A 43 19.99 -3.49 -4.81
CA ILE A 43 18.69 -4.08 -4.45
C ILE A 43 18.26 -3.60 -3.07
N GLY A 44 19.18 -3.59 -2.10
CA GLY A 44 18.91 -3.14 -0.75
C GLY A 44 18.57 -1.67 -0.66
N MET A 45 19.25 -0.84 -1.44
CA MET A 45 18.95 0.59 -1.49
C MET A 45 17.57 0.85 -2.08
N ASP A 46 17.21 0.15 -3.17
CA ASP A 46 15.88 0.23 -3.77
C ASP A 46 14.80 -0.20 -2.78
N TRP A 47 15.00 -1.33 -2.07
CA TRP A 47 14.04 -1.87 -1.10
C TRP A 47 13.89 -1.02 0.17
N SER A 48 15.00 -0.51 0.75
CA SER A 48 15.02 0.13 2.07
C SER A 48 14.11 1.36 2.22
N ALA A 49 13.80 2.04 1.11
CA ALA A 49 12.93 3.20 1.06
C ALA A 49 11.53 2.89 0.50
N THR A 50 11.09 1.62 0.57
CA THR A 50 9.74 1.19 0.16
C THR A 50 8.81 1.04 1.36
N MET A 51 7.50 0.95 1.09
CA MET A 51 6.53 0.60 2.12
C MET A 51 6.73 -0.83 2.68
N MET A 52 7.30 -1.76 1.91
CA MET A 52 7.57 -3.13 2.37
C MET A 52 8.66 -3.15 3.46
N ALA A 53 9.78 -2.47 3.23
CA ALA A 53 10.85 -2.34 4.25
C ALA A 53 10.41 -1.56 5.51
N ASN A 54 9.33 -0.79 5.40
CA ASN A 54 8.85 0.08 6.45
C ASN A 54 7.41 -0.27 6.88
N SER A 55 6.96 -1.50 6.59
CA SER A 55 5.57 -1.93 6.84
C SER A 55 5.21 -1.90 8.33
N SER A 56 6.18 -2.19 9.21
CA SER A 56 6.05 -2.08 10.66
C SER A 56 6.26 -0.67 11.21
N ARG A 57 6.82 0.24 10.40
CA ARG A 57 7.08 1.66 10.74
C ARG A 57 5.99 2.59 10.23
N ASP A 58 5.05 2.11 9.43
CA ASP A 58 3.95 2.91 8.89
C ASP A 58 3.09 3.44 10.06
N PRO A 59 3.14 4.77 10.34
CA PRO A 59 2.41 5.33 11.46
C PRO A 59 0.90 5.26 11.28
N TYR A 60 0.41 5.25 10.03
CA TYR A 60 -1.02 5.14 9.76
C TYR A 60 -1.51 3.74 10.09
N TRP A 61 -0.79 2.71 9.62
CA TRP A 61 -1.10 1.32 9.94
C TRP A 61 -1.05 1.07 11.45
N GLN A 62 0.00 1.52 12.14
CA GLN A 62 0.11 1.39 13.60
C GLN A 62 -1.10 1.99 14.33
N ALA A 63 -1.54 3.18 13.92
CA ALA A 63 -2.71 3.84 14.51
C ALA A 63 -4.02 3.11 14.19
N ALA A 64 -4.17 2.61 12.96
CA ALA A 64 -5.35 1.84 12.55
C ALA A 64 -5.48 0.54 13.33
N VAL A 65 -4.42 -0.27 13.40
CA VAL A 65 -4.44 -1.54 14.17
C VAL A 65 -4.68 -1.27 15.65
N ARG A 66 -4.08 -0.21 16.21
CA ARG A 66 -4.31 0.18 17.61
C ARG A 66 -5.77 0.52 17.86
N ARG A 67 -6.41 1.24 16.95
CA ARG A 67 -7.84 1.51 17.03
C ARG A 67 -8.65 0.21 17.02
N GLU A 68 -8.42 -0.70 16.07
CA GLU A 68 -9.16 -1.97 16.01
C GLU A 68 -9.00 -2.77 17.31
N ALA A 69 -7.79 -2.81 17.90
CA ALA A 69 -7.56 -3.47 19.18
C ALA A 69 -8.24 -2.77 20.38
N LEU A 70 -8.44 -1.46 20.34
CA LEU A 70 -9.18 -0.71 21.36
C LEU A 70 -10.70 -0.86 21.21
N ASP A 71 -11.18 -0.94 19.96
CA ASP A 71 -12.59 -1.14 19.64
C ASP A 71 -13.05 -2.58 19.94
N HIS A 72 -12.14 -3.55 19.84
CA HIS A 72 -12.40 -4.99 20.05
C HIS A 72 -11.41 -5.61 21.06
N PRO A 73 -11.42 -5.18 22.34
CA PRO A 73 -10.40 -5.54 23.32
C PRO A 73 -10.34 -7.04 23.62
N GLU A 74 -11.45 -7.76 23.50
CA GLU A 74 -11.50 -9.22 23.66
C GLU A 74 -10.77 -9.99 22.55
N SER A 75 -10.58 -9.37 21.39
CA SER A 75 -9.92 -9.94 20.22
C SER A 75 -8.54 -9.33 19.96
N ALA A 76 -8.05 -8.43 20.82
CA ALA A 76 -6.82 -7.67 20.60
C ALA A 76 -5.61 -8.54 20.20
N ALA A 77 -5.39 -9.67 20.88
CA ALA A 77 -4.29 -10.58 20.56
C ALA A 77 -4.42 -11.24 19.17
N ALA A 78 -5.65 -11.58 18.76
CA ALA A 78 -5.91 -12.14 17.43
C ALA A 78 -5.72 -11.08 16.33
N ILE A 79 -6.16 -9.85 16.58
CA ILE A 79 -5.99 -8.70 15.68
C ILE A 79 -4.51 -8.41 15.47
N GLU A 80 -3.72 -8.37 16.54
CA GLU A 80 -2.28 -8.17 16.48
C GLU A 80 -1.59 -9.27 15.66
N ALA A 81 -1.97 -10.54 15.87
CA ALA A 81 -1.42 -11.67 15.13
C ALA A 81 -1.74 -11.60 13.62
N GLU A 82 -2.99 -11.34 13.25
CA GLU A 82 -3.42 -11.23 11.85
C GLU A 82 -2.71 -10.08 11.12
N CYS A 83 -2.67 -8.89 11.75
CA CYS A 83 -2.03 -7.71 11.17
C CYS A 83 -0.51 -7.87 11.06
N ALA A 84 0.13 -8.48 12.07
CA ALA A 84 1.57 -8.74 12.07
C ALA A 84 1.98 -9.74 10.99
N ARG A 85 1.09 -10.65 10.57
CA ARG A 85 1.40 -11.64 9.55
C ARG A 85 1.77 -11.02 8.20
N CYS A 86 1.16 -9.90 7.83
CA CYS A 86 1.48 -9.18 6.59
C CYS A 86 2.49 -8.02 6.78
N HIS A 87 2.49 -7.35 7.95
CA HIS A 87 3.32 -6.16 8.18
C HIS A 87 4.62 -6.41 8.95
N MET A 88 4.69 -7.51 9.70
CA MET A 88 5.85 -7.96 10.48
C MET A 88 6.07 -9.48 10.31
N PRO A 89 6.03 -10.03 9.07
CA PRO A 89 5.92 -11.48 8.81
C PRO A 89 7.00 -12.31 9.52
N MET A 90 8.26 -11.87 9.49
CA MET A 90 9.34 -12.61 10.14
C MET A 90 9.15 -12.74 11.65
N MET A 91 8.70 -11.67 12.31
CA MET A 91 8.45 -11.68 13.75
C MET A 91 7.27 -12.59 14.07
N SER A 92 6.17 -12.47 13.31
CA SER A 92 4.97 -13.29 13.49
C SER A 92 5.30 -14.78 13.37
N LEU A 93 5.95 -15.17 12.27
CA LEU A 93 6.29 -16.56 12.00
C LEU A 93 7.32 -17.13 12.98
N GLU A 94 8.28 -16.31 13.43
CA GLU A 94 9.25 -16.72 14.46
C GLU A 94 8.58 -16.95 15.81
N ALA A 95 7.67 -16.06 16.23
CA ALA A 95 6.90 -16.23 17.47
C ALA A 95 6.01 -17.49 17.39
N GLU A 96 5.31 -17.70 16.28
CA GLU A 96 4.51 -18.91 16.02
C GLU A 96 5.37 -20.18 16.10
N ALA A 97 6.53 -20.20 15.44
CA ALA A 97 7.46 -21.34 15.45
C ALA A 97 7.98 -21.69 16.85
N ARG A 98 8.03 -20.69 17.75
CA ARG A 98 8.44 -20.84 19.15
C ARG A 98 7.29 -21.18 20.09
N GLY A 99 6.04 -21.15 19.61
CA GLY A 99 4.86 -21.27 20.46
C GLY A 99 4.66 -20.06 21.39
N GLU A 100 5.18 -18.90 21.00
CA GLU A 100 5.09 -17.64 21.71
C GLU A 100 3.92 -16.79 21.15
N PRO A 101 3.30 -15.93 21.96
CA PRO A 101 2.27 -15.01 21.47
C PRO A 101 2.88 -13.99 20.49
N VAL A 102 2.12 -13.63 19.45
CA VAL A 102 2.47 -12.54 18.55
C VAL A 102 2.11 -11.21 19.21
N GLU A 103 3.12 -10.50 19.71
CA GLU A 103 2.94 -9.19 20.37
C GLU A 103 3.38 -8.07 19.42
N LEU A 104 2.46 -7.55 18.60
CA LEU A 104 2.73 -6.54 17.58
C LEU A 104 3.26 -5.26 18.23
N PHE A 105 2.54 -4.70 19.20
CA PHE A 105 2.88 -3.40 19.77
C PHE A 105 4.15 -3.42 20.63
N ALA A 106 4.42 -4.54 21.31
CA ALA A 106 5.65 -4.72 22.08
C ALA A 106 6.90 -4.78 21.19
N ASN A 107 6.71 -5.14 19.92
CA ASN A 107 7.79 -5.29 18.94
C ASN A 107 7.88 -4.16 17.92
N LEU A 108 7.06 -3.10 18.04
CA LEU A 108 7.15 -1.95 17.14
C LEU A 108 8.54 -1.29 17.19
N PRO A 109 9.07 -0.85 16.04
CA PRO A 109 10.31 -0.08 16.02
C PRO A 109 10.12 1.24 16.76
N SER A 110 11.04 1.56 17.67
CA SER A 110 11.04 2.82 18.42
C SER A 110 12.48 3.31 18.59
N ALA A 111 12.66 4.64 18.57
CA ALA A 111 13.94 5.27 18.89
C ALA A 111 14.41 4.97 20.32
N ALA A 112 13.46 4.63 21.20
CA ALA A 112 13.69 4.32 22.60
C ALA A 112 13.59 2.82 22.85
N THR A 113 14.42 2.00 22.20
CA THR A 113 14.54 0.59 22.60
C THR A 113 15.17 0.52 23.99
N SER A 114 14.52 -0.21 24.91
CA SER A 114 15.12 -0.49 26.22
C SER A 114 16.44 -1.25 26.05
N PRO A 115 17.57 -0.76 26.57
CA PRO A 115 18.84 -1.48 26.52
C PRO A 115 18.84 -2.77 27.35
N ASP A 116 17.80 -2.98 28.17
CA ASP A 116 17.69 -4.10 29.12
C ASP A 116 16.84 -5.27 28.60
N ALA A 117 16.44 -5.26 27.34
CA ALA A 117 15.66 -6.37 26.82
C ALA A 117 16.49 -7.64 26.66
N ASP A 118 15.88 -8.79 26.96
CA ASP A 118 16.54 -10.07 26.73
C ASP A 118 16.78 -10.31 25.23
N ALA A 119 17.63 -11.29 24.94
CA ALA A 119 18.09 -11.56 23.59
C ALA A 119 16.96 -12.01 22.64
N VAL A 120 15.90 -12.66 23.14
CA VAL A 120 14.77 -13.12 22.32
C VAL A 120 13.89 -11.92 21.96
N ALA A 121 13.58 -11.06 22.94
CA ALA A 121 12.85 -9.83 22.69
C ALA A 121 13.62 -8.90 21.73
N ALA A 122 14.95 -8.86 21.82
CA ALA A 122 15.79 -8.11 20.88
C ALA A 122 15.73 -8.70 19.46
N MET A 123 15.73 -10.03 19.34
CA MET A 123 15.57 -10.73 18.07
C MET A 123 14.20 -10.42 17.44
N HIS A 124 13.10 -10.56 18.19
CA HIS A 124 11.75 -10.23 17.69
C HIS A 124 11.63 -8.76 17.23
N ARG A 125 12.17 -7.81 18.00
CA ARG A 125 12.21 -6.40 17.57
C ARG A 125 13.05 -6.19 16.31
N GLY A 126 14.14 -6.92 16.13
CA GLY A 126 14.94 -6.88 14.90
C GLY A 126 14.14 -7.37 13.69
N LEU A 127 13.52 -8.55 13.81
CA LEU A 127 12.70 -9.15 12.74
C LEU A 127 11.49 -8.26 12.40
N ALA A 128 10.83 -7.71 13.41
CA ALA A 128 9.76 -6.75 13.27
C ALA A 128 10.19 -5.47 12.54
N ALA A 129 11.34 -4.92 12.94
CA ALA A 129 11.88 -3.70 12.38
C ALA A 129 12.38 -3.85 10.94
N ASP A 130 12.50 -5.04 10.40
CA ASP A 130 12.91 -5.23 9.01
C ASP A 130 11.69 -5.34 8.06
N GLY A 131 10.47 -5.39 8.61
CA GLY A 131 9.22 -5.39 7.85
C GLY A 131 9.09 -6.59 6.92
N VAL A 132 8.56 -6.37 5.71
CA VAL A 132 8.54 -7.35 4.63
C VAL A 132 9.90 -7.36 3.94
N SER A 133 10.76 -8.29 4.38
CA SER A 133 12.19 -8.36 4.02
C SER A 133 12.54 -9.53 3.08
N CYS A 134 13.80 -9.56 2.65
CA CYS A 134 14.35 -10.50 1.67
C CYS A 134 14.08 -11.96 2.04
N SER A 135 14.36 -12.33 3.30
CA SER A 135 14.26 -13.71 3.77
C SER A 135 12.82 -14.19 3.99
N VAL A 136 11.81 -13.31 3.88
CA VAL A 136 10.41 -13.76 3.80
C VAL A 136 10.07 -14.02 2.34
N CYS A 137 10.10 -12.98 1.50
CA CYS A 137 9.63 -13.09 0.11
C CYS A 137 10.38 -14.17 -0.68
N HIS A 138 11.70 -14.28 -0.48
CA HIS A 138 12.50 -15.28 -1.19
C HIS A 138 12.46 -16.68 -0.55
N ARG A 139 11.70 -16.89 0.54
CA ARG A 139 11.54 -18.22 1.16
C ARG A 139 10.14 -18.78 1.08
N ILE A 140 9.19 -17.98 0.58
CA ILE A 140 7.84 -18.46 0.31
C ILE A 140 7.91 -19.63 -0.66
N GLU A 141 7.26 -20.71 -0.29
CA GLU A 141 7.12 -21.93 -1.09
C GLU A 141 6.02 -21.75 -2.16
N PRO A 142 6.14 -22.43 -3.32
CA PRO A 142 5.15 -22.31 -4.39
C PRO A 142 3.79 -22.94 -4.06
N GLU A 143 3.72 -23.84 -3.09
CA GLU A 143 2.51 -24.55 -2.69
C GLU A 143 1.40 -23.59 -2.24
N GLY A 144 0.18 -23.81 -2.74
CA GLY A 144 -1.01 -23.07 -2.34
C GLY A 144 -1.13 -21.63 -2.85
N LEU A 145 -0.06 -21.05 -3.44
CA LEU A 145 -0.08 -19.66 -3.90
C LEU A 145 -1.21 -19.38 -4.90
N GLY A 146 -1.88 -18.24 -4.73
CA GLY A 146 -3.01 -17.82 -5.57
C GLY A 146 -4.35 -18.43 -5.17
N SER A 147 -4.38 -19.29 -4.16
CA SER A 147 -5.60 -19.86 -3.59
C SER A 147 -5.92 -19.25 -2.22
N GLU A 148 -7.17 -19.45 -1.77
CA GLU A 148 -7.65 -19.01 -0.45
C GLU A 148 -6.78 -19.51 0.71
N GLU A 149 -6.13 -20.67 0.57
CA GLU A 149 -5.23 -21.23 1.59
C GLU A 149 -4.00 -20.34 1.84
N SER A 150 -3.59 -19.53 0.86
CA SER A 150 -2.40 -18.67 0.94
C SER A 150 -2.68 -17.21 1.28
N PHE A 151 -3.94 -16.79 1.19
CA PHE A 151 -4.37 -15.40 1.41
C PHE A 151 -4.19 -14.99 2.88
N VAL A 152 -4.35 -13.70 3.19
CA VAL A 152 -4.20 -13.17 4.57
C VAL A 152 -2.82 -13.49 5.19
N GLY A 153 -1.79 -13.63 4.35
CA GLY A 153 -0.43 -13.96 4.76
C GLY A 153 -0.25 -15.42 5.18
N HIS A 154 -1.13 -16.33 4.81
CA HIS A 154 -1.01 -17.78 5.07
C HIS A 154 -0.13 -18.52 4.04
N PHE A 155 0.85 -17.83 3.45
CA PHE A 155 1.87 -18.47 2.62
C PHE A 155 2.71 -19.49 3.42
N GLU A 156 3.25 -20.48 2.73
CA GLU A 156 4.09 -21.52 3.32
C GLU A 156 5.58 -21.16 3.27
N ILE A 157 6.32 -21.50 4.33
CA ILE A 157 7.79 -21.40 4.39
C ILE A 157 8.31 -22.66 5.07
N ASP A 158 9.30 -23.35 4.47
CA ASP A 158 10.04 -24.39 5.19
C ASP A 158 10.92 -23.75 6.28
N LEU A 159 10.45 -23.81 7.52
CA LEU A 159 11.19 -23.29 8.67
C LEU A 159 12.35 -24.20 9.07
N GLY A 160 12.33 -25.50 8.75
CA GLY A 160 13.40 -26.44 9.06
C GLY A 160 13.97 -26.29 10.49
N SER A 161 15.30 -26.19 10.58
CA SER A 161 16.00 -25.82 11.81
C SER A 161 16.44 -24.36 11.74
N ALA A 162 16.23 -23.57 12.80
CA ALA A 162 16.69 -22.18 12.86
C ALA A 162 18.18 -22.01 12.50
N ALA A 163 19.02 -22.94 12.94
CA ALA A 163 20.47 -22.94 12.66
C ALA A 163 20.86 -23.68 11.37
N GLY A 164 19.88 -24.20 10.63
CA GLY A 164 20.09 -24.97 9.41
C GLY A 164 20.30 -24.09 8.17
N PRO A 165 20.64 -24.71 7.03
CA PRO A 165 20.57 -24.03 5.76
C PRO A 165 19.12 -23.70 5.39
N HIS A 166 18.90 -22.52 4.80
CA HIS A 166 17.58 -22.04 4.40
C HIS A 166 17.51 -21.92 2.88
N THR A 167 16.60 -22.64 2.23
CA THR A 167 16.37 -22.51 0.78
C THR A 167 15.91 -21.09 0.46
N THR A 168 16.43 -20.50 -0.62
CA THR A 168 16.09 -19.13 -1.03
C THR A 168 15.87 -19.08 -2.53
N TYR A 169 14.66 -18.71 -2.94
CA TYR A 169 14.23 -18.74 -4.32
C TYR A 169 14.58 -17.46 -5.06
N GLY A 170 15.32 -17.61 -6.15
CA GLY A 170 15.52 -16.56 -7.15
C GLY A 170 15.03 -17.05 -8.52
N PRO A 171 14.82 -16.16 -9.48
CA PRO A 171 14.25 -16.55 -10.76
C PRO A 171 15.31 -17.06 -11.77
N PHE A 172 16.51 -17.36 -11.28
CA PHE A 172 17.69 -17.64 -12.08
C PHE A 172 18.43 -18.86 -11.55
N ASP A 173 19.05 -19.62 -12.45
CA ASP A 173 19.96 -20.71 -12.08
C ASP A 173 21.27 -20.14 -11.52
N VAL A 174 21.78 -20.75 -10.45
CA VAL A 174 23.00 -20.31 -9.74
C VAL A 174 24.02 -21.44 -9.72
N ASP A 175 25.24 -21.18 -10.19
CA ASP A 175 26.32 -22.15 -10.20
C ASP A 175 26.73 -22.60 -8.79
N GLU A 176 27.16 -23.86 -8.65
CA GLU A 176 27.53 -24.47 -7.37
C GLU A 176 28.53 -23.65 -6.55
N GLY A 177 29.48 -22.98 -7.21
CA GLY A 177 30.44 -22.10 -6.55
C GLY A 177 29.80 -20.87 -5.90
N LEU A 178 28.83 -20.25 -6.57
CA LEU A 178 28.08 -19.11 -6.05
C LEU A 178 27.09 -19.53 -4.96
N VAL A 179 26.49 -20.72 -5.10
CA VAL A 179 25.68 -21.35 -4.04
C VAL A 179 26.48 -21.48 -2.75
N GLU A 180 27.70 -22.02 -2.83
CA GLU A 180 28.56 -22.22 -1.66
C GLU A 180 29.03 -20.90 -1.02
N ILE A 181 29.27 -19.86 -1.83
CA ILE A 181 29.60 -18.51 -1.32
C ILE A 181 28.42 -17.95 -0.51
N MET A 182 27.20 -17.97 -1.05
CA MET A 182 26.03 -17.46 -0.35
C MET A 182 25.75 -18.28 0.92
N ARG A 183 25.82 -19.61 0.84
CA ARG A 183 25.60 -20.53 1.96
C ARG A 183 26.60 -20.32 3.08
N SER A 184 27.89 -20.19 2.77
CA SER A 184 28.93 -19.99 3.78
C SER A 184 28.87 -18.62 4.45
N ALA A 185 28.39 -17.58 3.74
CA ALA A 185 28.27 -16.23 4.28
C ALA A 185 26.97 -15.99 5.08
N THR A 186 25.86 -16.65 4.70
CA THR A 186 24.51 -16.30 5.21
C THR A 186 23.68 -17.51 5.67
N SER A 187 24.15 -18.75 5.48
CA SER A 187 23.37 -19.98 5.61
C SER A 187 22.21 -20.14 4.61
N HIS A 188 22.03 -19.20 3.66
CA HIS A 188 21.01 -19.31 2.62
C HIS A 188 21.54 -20.11 1.42
N VAL A 189 20.72 -21.01 0.90
CA VAL A 189 21.02 -21.85 -0.26
C VAL A 189 20.16 -21.35 -1.43
N PRO A 190 20.74 -20.58 -2.37
CA PRO A 190 19.97 -20.06 -3.49
C PRO A 190 19.56 -21.20 -4.42
N GLN A 191 18.29 -21.20 -4.80
CA GLN A 191 17.68 -22.15 -5.72
C GLN A 191 16.82 -21.41 -6.73
N ARG A 192 16.72 -21.93 -7.96
CA ARG A 192 15.77 -21.40 -8.94
C ARG A 192 14.34 -21.74 -8.53
N GLY A 193 13.48 -20.72 -8.43
CA GLY A 193 12.03 -20.86 -8.24
C GLY A 193 11.31 -19.86 -9.14
N GLU A 194 10.44 -20.32 -10.04
CA GLU A 194 9.72 -19.43 -10.98
C GLU A 194 8.53 -18.73 -10.33
N HIS A 195 7.99 -19.26 -9.23
CA HIS A 195 6.86 -18.65 -8.51
C HIS A 195 7.18 -17.23 -8.00
N VAL A 196 8.46 -16.89 -7.80
CA VAL A 196 8.86 -15.52 -7.43
C VAL A 196 8.55 -14.49 -8.51
N ARG A 197 8.30 -14.92 -9.76
CA ARG A 197 7.83 -14.08 -10.89
C ARG A 197 6.31 -14.09 -11.08
N SER A 198 5.56 -14.86 -10.28
CA SER A 198 4.12 -15.05 -10.41
C SER A 198 3.33 -14.06 -9.54
N SER A 199 2.20 -13.54 -10.05
CA SER A 199 1.32 -12.64 -9.29
C SER A 199 0.79 -13.30 -8.00
N GLU A 200 0.69 -14.62 -8.01
CA GLU A 200 0.24 -15.49 -6.92
C GLU A 200 1.11 -15.36 -5.67
N LEU A 201 2.41 -15.05 -5.81
CA LEU A 201 3.26 -14.71 -4.67
C LEU A 201 2.74 -13.47 -3.94
N CYS A 202 2.43 -12.41 -4.69
CA CYS A 202 1.91 -11.16 -4.14
C CYS A 202 0.51 -11.35 -3.55
N ALA A 203 -0.29 -12.24 -4.14
CA ALA A 203 -1.66 -12.55 -3.72
C ALA A 203 -1.76 -12.98 -2.25
N SER A 204 -0.70 -13.58 -1.70
CA SER A 204 -0.67 -14.03 -0.30
C SER A 204 -0.92 -12.91 0.71
N CYS A 205 -0.29 -11.74 0.53
CA CYS A 205 -0.51 -10.55 1.37
C CYS A 205 -1.49 -9.55 0.74
N HIS A 206 -1.65 -9.58 -0.60
CA HIS A 206 -2.51 -8.66 -1.35
C HIS A 206 -3.89 -9.26 -1.68
N THR A 207 -4.35 -10.17 -0.83
CA THR A 207 -5.74 -10.63 -0.73
C THR A 207 -6.08 -10.77 0.76
N LEU A 208 -6.58 -9.68 1.35
CA LEU A 208 -6.92 -9.58 2.75
C LEU A 208 -8.44 -9.61 2.90
N LEU A 209 -8.90 -10.64 3.61
CA LEU A 209 -10.28 -10.85 4.01
C LEU A 209 -10.30 -10.73 5.53
N THR A 210 -11.00 -9.74 6.07
CA THR A 210 -11.08 -9.52 7.51
C THR A 210 -12.42 -9.98 8.07
N HIS A 211 -12.41 -10.40 9.33
CA HIS A 211 -13.63 -10.83 10.00
C HIS A 211 -14.30 -9.65 10.71
N THR A 212 -15.59 -9.45 10.45
CA THR A 212 -16.41 -8.52 11.22
C THR A 212 -16.61 -9.10 12.62
N LEU A 213 -16.29 -8.32 13.66
CA LEU A 213 -16.40 -8.69 15.06
C LEU A 213 -17.62 -8.01 15.71
N GLY A 214 -18.35 -8.80 16.50
CA GLY A 214 -19.45 -8.38 17.35
C GLY A 214 -19.12 -8.52 18.84
N GLU A 215 -20.14 -8.35 19.68
CA GLU A 215 -20.00 -8.44 21.15
C GLU A 215 -19.34 -9.76 21.59
N GLY A 216 -18.31 -9.66 22.42
CA GLY A 216 -17.60 -10.82 22.95
C GLY A 216 -16.70 -11.50 21.93
N GLY A 217 -16.32 -10.80 20.85
CA GLY A 217 -15.41 -11.29 19.82
C GLY A 217 -16.07 -12.25 18.83
N ALA A 218 -17.41 -12.27 18.77
CA ALA A 218 -18.14 -13.12 17.85
C ALA A 218 -17.91 -12.69 16.40
N VAL A 219 -17.52 -13.63 15.53
CA VAL A 219 -17.41 -13.37 14.08
C VAL A 219 -18.81 -13.30 13.48
N LEU A 220 -19.16 -12.14 12.92
CA LEU A 220 -20.46 -11.85 12.31
C LEU A 220 -20.46 -12.05 10.79
N GLY A 221 -19.29 -11.99 10.16
CA GLY A 221 -19.11 -12.17 8.73
C GLY A 221 -17.69 -11.85 8.29
N GLU A 222 -17.48 -11.77 6.98
CA GLU A 222 -16.20 -11.51 6.34
C GLU A 222 -16.34 -10.31 5.39
N LEU A 223 -15.35 -9.42 5.40
CA LEU A 223 -15.22 -8.27 4.53
C LEU A 223 -13.99 -8.43 3.62
N PRO A 224 -14.12 -8.28 2.29
CA PRO A 224 -12.98 -8.30 1.38
C PRO A 224 -12.20 -6.99 1.42
N GLU A 225 -11.52 -6.71 2.54
CA GLU A 225 -10.88 -5.42 2.83
C GLU A 225 -9.93 -4.95 1.72
N GLN A 226 -9.03 -5.82 1.27
CA GLN A 226 -8.04 -5.50 0.24
C GLN A 226 -7.87 -6.68 -0.71
N VAL A 227 -8.48 -6.59 -1.90
CA VAL A 227 -8.46 -7.69 -2.87
C VAL A 227 -7.92 -7.29 -4.26
N PRO A 228 -6.81 -6.53 -4.37
CA PRO A 228 -6.24 -6.15 -5.67
C PRO A 228 -5.91 -7.35 -6.57
N TYR A 229 -5.50 -8.50 -6.00
CA TYR A 229 -5.24 -9.71 -6.79
C TYR A 229 -6.51 -10.23 -7.48
N LEU A 230 -7.63 -10.31 -6.75
CA LEU A 230 -8.91 -10.76 -7.32
C LEU A 230 -9.46 -9.75 -8.34
N GLU A 231 -9.30 -8.45 -8.06
CA GLU A 231 -9.65 -7.39 -9.02
C GLU A 231 -8.82 -7.49 -10.31
N TRP A 232 -7.52 -7.80 -10.18
CA TRP A 232 -6.62 -8.02 -11.32
C TRP A 232 -6.96 -9.28 -12.09
N LEU A 233 -7.27 -10.38 -11.40
CA LEU A 233 -7.64 -11.65 -12.00
C LEU A 233 -8.90 -11.52 -12.88
N HIS A 234 -9.80 -10.60 -12.53
CA HIS A 234 -11.01 -10.27 -13.30
C HIS A 234 -10.81 -9.18 -14.36
N SER A 235 -9.57 -8.93 -14.80
CA SER A 235 -9.24 -7.92 -15.82
C SER A 235 -8.50 -8.52 -17.02
N ASP A 236 -8.39 -7.75 -18.11
CA ASP A 236 -7.55 -8.13 -19.26
C ASP A 236 -6.05 -8.24 -18.91
N PHE A 237 -5.61 -7.61 -17.81
CA PHE A 237 -4.21 -7.60 -17.41
C PHE A 237 -3.76 -8.97 -16.89
N ALA A 238 -4.66 -9.79 -16.35
CA ALA A 238 -4.34 -11.15 -15.88
C ALA A 238 -3.65 -12.00 -16.96
N ALA A 239 -4.00 -11.78 -18.22
CA ALA A 239 -3.44 -12.52 -19.36
C ALA A 239 -2.15 -11.91 -19.93
N SER A 240 -1.76 -10.68 -19.55
CA SER A 240 -0.71 -9.91 -20.25
C SER A 240 0.36 -9.30 -19.37
N GLN A 241 0.08 -9.02 -18.09
CA GLN A 241 0.99 -8.36 -17.16
C GLN A 241 0.85 -8.93 -15.76
N SER A 242 1.96 -9.38 -15.17
CA SER A 242 2.03 -9.78 -13.77
C SER A 242 2.16 -8.58 -12.84
N CYS A 243 1.84 -8.76 -11.55
CA CYS A 243 2.09 -7.77 -10.51
C CYS A 243 3.54 -7.26 -10.56
N GLN A 244 4.50 -8.17 -10.68
CA GLN A 244 5.92 -7.84 -10.76
C GLN A 244 6.26 -6.98 -11.98
N SER A 245 5.67 -7.28 -13.14
CA SER A 245 5.99 -6.53 -14.38
C SER A 245 5.69 -5.04 -14.28
N CYS A 246 4.71 -4.64 -13.47
CA CYS A 246 4.35 -3.24 -13.23
C CYS A 246 5.03 -2.68 -11.97
N HIS A 247 4.99 -3.40 -10.84
CA HIS A 247 5.43 -2.90 -9.53
C HIS A 247 6.94 -3.07 -9.28
N MET A 248 7.59 -3.97 -9.99
CA MET A 248 9.03 -4.27 -9.95
C MET A 248 9.63 -4.13 -11.36
N PRO A 249 9.78 -2.89 -11.87
CA PRO A 249 10.17 -2.66 -13.25
C PRO A 249 11.49 -3.36 -13.56
N GLN A 250 11.54 -4.01 -14.72
CA GLN A 250 12.74 -4.70 -15.16
C GLN A 250 13.84 -3.71 -15.52
N VAL A 251 15.07 -4.06 -15.19
CA VAL A 251 16.27 -3.35 -15.63
C VAL A 251 16.53 -3.70 -17.09
N GLU A 252 16.84 -2.70 -17.91
CA GLU A 252 17.18 -2.91 -19.32
C GLU A 252 18.56 -3.53 -19.48
N GLY A 253 18.65 -4.60 -20.28
CA GLY A 253 19.89 -5.29 -20.62
C GLY A 253 20.36 -6.31 -19.56
N GLU A 254 21.56 -6.84 -19.80
CA GLU A 254 22.21 -7.79 -18.88
C GLU A 254 22.92 -7.06 -17.73
N VAL A 255 22.51 -7.35 -16.50
CA VAL A 255 23.09 -6.74 -15.30
C VAL A 255 23.34 -7.78 -14.20
N PRO A 256 24.37 -7.61 -13.36
CA PRO A 256 24.61 -8.53 -12.26
C PRO A 256 23.55 -8.37 -11.16
N ILE A 257 23.27 -9.47 -10.47
CA ILE A 257 22.41 -9.50 -9.27
C ILE A 257 23.20 -9.60 -7.96
N SER A 258 24.53 -9.61 -8.04
CA SER A 258 25.46 -9.59 -6.89
C SER A 258 26.69 -8.74 -7.23
N SER A 259 27.23 -8.00 -6.27
CA SER A 259 28.53 -7.33 -6.37
C SER A 259 29.71 -8.28 -6.14
N VAL A 260 29.45 -9.50 -5.64
CA VAL A 260 30.45 -10.55 -5.41
C VAL A 260 30.33 -11.61 -6.49
N LEU A 261 31.29 -11.61 -7.43
CA LEU A 261 31.36 -12.54 -8.56
C LEU A 261 30.05 -12.63 -9.35
N GLY A 262 29.30 -11.52 -9.44
CA GLY A 262 28.00 -11.48 -10.08
C GLY A 262 28.08 -11.67 -11.59
N GLU A 263 27.40 -12.68 -12.08
CA GLU A 263 27.19 -12.89 -13.50
C GLU A 263 26.06 -11.99 -14.01
N PRO A 264 26.23 -11.32 -15.17
CA PRO A 264 25.16 -10.55 -15.79
C PRO A 264 23.97 -11.44 -16.20
N ARG A 265 22.75 -10.95 -15.99
CA ARG A 265 21.51 -11.65 -16.31
C ARG A 265 20.51 -10.68 -16.94
N GLU A 266 19.73 -11.16 -17.91
CA GLU A 266 18.58 -10.43 -18.44
C GLU A 266 17.37 -10.57 -17.51
N GLY A 267 16.46 -9.59 -17.54
CA GLY A 267 15.19 -9.66 -16.82
C GLY A 267 15.32 -9.51 -15.30
N VAL A 268 16.35 -8.80 -14.83
CA VAL A 268 16.51 -8.44 -13.41
C VAL A 268 15.44 -7.42 -13.03
N ALA A 269 14.72 -7.68 -11.95
CA ALA A 269 13.64 -6.80 -11.48
C ALA A 269 14.13 -5.86 -10.37
N ARG A 270 13.74 -4.58 -10.47
CA ARG A 270 13.94 -3.58 -9.43
C ARG A 270 13.11 -3.91 -8.20
N HIS A 271 13.70 -3.78 -7.02
CA HIS A 271 12.98 -3.94 -5.74
C HIS A 271 12.37 -2.61 -5.28
N ALA A 272 11.78 -1.87 -6.21
CA ALA A 272 11.21 -0.55 -5.97
C ALA A 272 9.76 -0.59 -5.47
N PHE A 273 9.04 -1.71 -5.69
CA PHE A 273 7.67 -1.98 -5.24
C PHE A 273 6.75 -0.75 -5.35
N ARG A 274 6.64 -0.22 -6.58
CA ARG A 274 5.89 1.02 -6.86
C ARG A 274 4.43 0.85 -6.42
N GLY A 275 3.82 1.87 -5.83
CA GLY A 275 2.44 1.80 -5.36
C GLY A 275 1.79 3.19 -5.37
N GLY A 276 0.92 3.45 -4.39
CA GLY A 276 0.22 4.75 -4.27
C GLY A 276 0.60 5.60 -3.05
N ASN A 277 1.55 5.17 -2.21
CA ASN A 277 1.80 5.77 -0.88
C ASN A 277 2.91 6.82 -0.84
N PHE A 278 2.95 7.76 -1.79
CA PHE A 278 3.93 8.86 -1.77
C PHE A 278 3.88 9.68 -0.47
N PHE A 279 2.70 9.82 0.13
CA PHE A 279 2.49 10.59 1.35
C PHE A 279 3.13 9.95 2.58
N VAL A 280 2.92 8.64 2.79
CA VAL A 280 3.55 7.91 3.92
C VAL A 280 5.06 7.79 3.72
N LEU A 281 5.53 7.62 2.47
CA LEU A 281 6.98 7.66 2.18
C LEU A 281 7.62 8.99 2.61
N ARG A 282 6.98 10.13 2.30
CA ARG A 282 7.45 11.44 2.80
C ARG A 282 7.37 11.55 4.32
N MET A 283 6.35 10.97 4.94
CA MET A 283 6.16 10.98 6.39
C MET A 283 7.29 10.20 7.09
N LEU A 284 7.63 9.01 6.60
CA LEU A 284 8.78 8.21 7.04
C LEU A 284 10.09 9.00 6.89
N GLY A 285 10.27 9.71 5.78
CA GLY A 285 11.45 10.54 5.54
C GLY A 285 11.56 11.75 6.48
N ARG A 286 10.43 12.41 6.80
CA ARG A 286 10.34 13.61 7.65
C ARG A 286 10.50 13.28 9.14
N TYR A 287 9.84 12.22 9.62
CA TYR A 287 9.83 11.82 11.03
C TYR A 287 10.72 10.59 11.31
N ARG A 288 11.79 10.45 10.53
CA ARG A 288 12.66 9.25 10.53
C ARG A 288 13.18 8.86 11.91
N ASP A 289 13.53 9.84 12.73
CA ASP A 289 14.13 9.60 14.04
C ASP A 289 13.07 9.04 15.01
N GLU A 290 11.86 9.59 14.99
CA GLU A 290 10.74 9.11 15.83
C GLU A 290 10.26 7.71 15.42
N LEU A 291 10.33 7.39 14.12
CA LEU A 291 9.90 6.12 13.54
C LEU A 291 11.01 5.07 13.43
N ALA A 292 12.21 5.36 13.94
CA ALA A 292 13.38 4.48 13.88
C ALA A 292 13.71 4.00 12.45
N VAL A 293 13.56 4.88 11.47
CA VAL A 293 13.80 4.60 10.04
C VAL A 293 15.31 4.63 9.74
N THR A 294 15.82 3.59 9.10
CA THR A 294 17.26 3.43 8.81
C THR A 294 17.67 4.08 7.48
N ALA A 295 16.81 4.01 6.45
CA ALA A 295 17.08 4.64 5.16
C ALA A 295 17.21 6.19 5.29
N PRO A 296 18.05 6.82 4.47
CA PRO A 296 18.25 8.26 4.53
C PRO A 296 17.05 9.02 3.92
N THR A 297 16.76 10.23 4.42
CA THR A 297 15.61 11.05 3.96
C THR A 297 15.57 11.26 2.44
N HIS A 298 16.73 11.43 1.78
CA HIS A 298 16.76 11.62 0.33
C HIS A 298 16.30 10.38 -0.45
N ALA A 299 16.44 9.17 0.10
CA ALA A 299 15.97 7.95 -0.52
C ALA A 299 14.43 7.90 -0.50
N PHE A 300 13.79 8.31 0.60
CA PHE A 300 12.33 8.43 0.67
C PHE A 300 11.78 9.50 -0.27
N GLU A 301 12.44 10.65 -0.36
CA GLU A 301 12.01 11.70 -1.31
C GLU A 301 12.15 11.21 -2.76
N ALA A 302 13.21 10.47 -3.09
CA ALA A 302 13.34 9.85 -4.41
C ALA A 302 12.25 8.79 -4.67
N ALA A 303 11.94 7.94 -3.68
CA ALA A 303 10.87 6.94 -3.78
C ALA A 303 9.48 7.59 -3.92
N ALA A 304 9.21 8.67 -3.18
CA ALA A 304 7.97 9.43 -3.27
C ALA A 304 7.81 10.10 -4.64
N ARG A 305 8.89 10.67 -5.21
CA ARG A 305 8.88 11.23 -6.58
C ARG A 305 8.60 10.16 -7.62
N ARG A 306 9.33 9.03 -7.59
CA ARG A 306 9.07 7.90 -8.51
C ARG A 306 7.63 7.38 -8.38
N THR A 307 7.06 7.41 -7.18
CA THR A 307 5.66 7.06 -6.94
C THR A 307 4.70 8.06 -7.60
N LEU A 308 4.96 9.36 -7.45
CA LEU A 308 4.16 10.41 -8.11
C LEU A 308 4.26 10.36 -9.63
N ASP A 309 5.45 10.16 -10.18
CA ASP A 309 5.67 10.01 -11.62
C ASP A 309 4.90 8.80 -12.15
N HIS A 310 5.01 7.65 -11.48
CA HIS A 310 4.25 6.45 -11.83
C HIS A 310 2.74 6.68 -11.78
N LEU A 311 2.24 7.36 -10.73
CA LEU A 311 0.82 7.67 -10.60
C LEU A 311 0.32 8.54 -11.75
N ALA A 312 1.09 9.57 -12.15
CA ALA A 312 0.74 10.49 -13.22
C ALA A 312 0.82 9.86 -14.62
N GLU A 313 1.73 8.89 -14.83
CA GLU A 313 1.98 8.29 -16.14
C GLU A 313 1.14 7.03 -16.41
N ALA A 314 0.83 6.26 -15.37
CA ALA A 314 0.34 4.88 -15.51
C ALA A 314 -0.98 4.59 -14.79
N SER A 315 -1.61 5.57 -14.11
CA SER A 315 -2.89 5.30 -13.42
C SER A 315 -4.10 5.53 -14.31
N ALA A 316 -4.18 6.67 -14.98
CA ALA A 316 -5.37 7.05 -15.72
C ALA A 316 -5.09 8.08 -16.83
N ARG A 317 -6.03 8.23 -17.76
CA ARG A 317 -6.13 9.39 -18.65
C ARG A 317 -7.45 10.11 -18.43
N LEU A 318 -7.46 11.40 -18.70
CA LEU A 318 -8.63 12.26 -18.60
C LEU A 318 -8.78 13.08 -19.88
N GLU A 319 -9.96 13.03 -20.48
CA GLU A 319 -10.24 13.69 -21.75
C GLU A 319 -11.56 14.46 -21.70
N VAL A 320 -11.63 15.60 -22.39
CA VAL A 320 -12.89 16.30 -22.66
C VAL A 320 -13.42 15.81 -24.01
N GLN A 321 -14.45 14.97 -23.99
CA GLN A 321 -15.05 14.42 -25.21
C GLN A 321 -15.95 15.43 -25.91
N ARG A 322 -16.69 16.23 -25.13
CA ARG A 322 -17.59 17.26 -25.61
C ARG A 322 -17.53 18.47 -24.70
N LEU A 323 -17.57 19.66 -25.30
CA LEU A 323 -17.59 20.94 -24.58
C LEU A 323 -18.48 21.92 -25.34
N ASP A 324 -19.71 22.08 -24.88
CA ASP A 324 -20.74 22.87 -25.55
C ASP A 324 -21.30 23.95 -24.62
N ARG A 325 -21.26 25.21 -25.06
CA ARG A 325 -21.89 26.32 -24.35
C ARG A 325 -23.18 26.74 -25.06
N ARG A 326 -24.33 26.60 -24.40
CA ARG A 326 -25.64 26.99 -24.94
C ARG A 326 -26.56 27.55 -23.84
N GLY A 327 -27.20 28.68 -24.13
CA GLY A 327 -28.25 29.23 -23.26
C GLY A 327 -27.80 29.59 -21.85
N GLY A 328 -26.54 30.02 -21.67
CA GLY A 328 -25.99 30.34 -20.34
C GLY A 328 -25.44 29.13 -19.58
N VAL A 329 -25.50 27.93 -20.15
CA VAL A 329 -24.98 26.68 -19.56
C VAL A 329 -23.81 26.15 -20.40
N LEU A 330 -22.76 25.72 -19.72
CA LEU A 330 -21.65 24.94 -20.30
C LEU A 330 -21.85 23.47 -19.94
N GLU A 331 -22.01 22.61 -20.95
CA GLU A 331 -21.99 21.17 -20.78
C GLU A 331 -20.62 20.61 -21.20
N ALA A 332 -19.92 19.97 -20.26
CA ALA A 332 -18.64 19.31 -20.48
C ALA A 332 -18.77 17.81 -20.21
N GLU A 333 -18.48 16.98 -21.20
CA GLU A 333 -18.46 15.51 -21.06
C GLU A 333 -17.01 15.06 -20.89
N LEU A 334 -16.71 14.50 -19.72
CA LEU A 334 -15.39 14.00 -19.35
C LEU A 334 -15.36 12.48 -19.49
N ARG A 335 -14.32 11.95 -20.13
CA ARG A 335 -13.99 10.53 -20.13
C ARG A 335 -12.76 10.30 -19.26
N ILE A 336 -12.87 9.35 -18.35
CA ILE A 336 -11.76 8.84 -17.57
C ILE A 336 -11.43 7.45 -18.10
N GLU A 337 -10.17 7.20 -18.43
CA GLU A 337 -9.64 5.89 -18.80
C GLU A 337 -8.77 5.38 -17.64
N ALA A 338 -9.07 4.20 -17.10
CA ALA A 338 -8.22 3.54 -16.12
C ALA A 338 -7.14 2.71 -16.84
N LEU A 339 -5.88 2.91 -16.45
CA LEU A 339 -4.72 2.22 -17.01
C LEU A 339 -4.15 1.14 -16.07
N THR A 340 -4.75 0.98 -14.89
CA THR A 340 -4.38 -0.03 -13.90
C THR A 340 -4.97 -1.40 -14.24
N GLY A 341 -4.33 -2.47 -13.78
CA GLY A 341 -4.85 -3.84 -13.90
C GLY A 341 -5.88 -4.24 -12.84
N HIS A 342 -6.02 -3.47 -11.76
CA HIS A 342 -7.00 -3.65 -10.69
C HIS A 342 -7.86 -2.38 -10.59
N LYS A 343 -8.80 -2.30 -9.64
CA LYS A 343 -9.59 -1.06 -9.47
C LYS A 343 -8.68 0.14 -9.14
N LEU A 344 -9.11 1.35 -9.47
CA LEU A 344 -8.38 2.58 -9.16
C LEU A 344 -9.23 3.52 -8.27
N PRO A 345 -8.78 3.80 -7.03
CA PRO A 345 -7.64 3.21 -6.32
C PRO A 345 -7.95 1.85 -5.67
N THR A 346 -7.10 0.83 -5.81
CA THR A 346 -7.29 -0.50 -5.19
C THR A 346 -6.82 -0.57 -3.72
N ALA A 347 -7.01 -1.72 -3.07
CA ALA A 347 -6.55 -2.08 -1.73
C ALA A 347 -7.18 -1.21 -0.63
N TYR A 348 -6.38 -0.83 0.37
CA TYR A 348 -6.86 -0.23 1.61
C TYR A 348 -7.91 0.89 1.39
N PRO A 349 -9.09 0.83 2.04
CA PRO A 349 -10.26 1.65 1.73
C PRO A 349 -10.12 3.15 2.07
N SER A 350 -9.01 3.57 2.70
CA SER A 350 -8.71 5.01 2.90
C SER A 350 -8.40 5.77 1.62
N ARG A 351 -8.11 5.05 0.54
CA ARG A 351 -7.71 5.63 -0.74
C ARG A 351 -8.93 6.14 -1.49
N ARG A 352 -8.80 7.33 -2.08
CA ARG A 352 -9.83 7.93 -2.93
C ARG A 352 -9.22 8.65 -4.11
N ALA A 353 -9.91 8.61 -5.24
CA ALA A 353 -9.67 9.48 -6.38
C ALA A 353 -10.91 10.31 -6.66
N TRP A 354 -10.79 11.53 -7.19
CA TRP A 354 -11.95 12.37 -7.49
C TRP A 354 -11.67 13.38 -8.58
N LEU A 355 -12.74 13.90 -9.17
CA LEU A 355 -12.63 14.97 -10.15
C LEU A 355 -12.63 16.34 -9.45
N HIS A 356 -11.55 17.09 -9.65
CA HIS A 356 -11.50 18.53 -9.42
C HIS A 356 -11.76 19.23 -10.75
N VAL A 357 -12.81 20.04 -10.81
CA VAL A 357 -13.20 20.78 -12.02
C VAL A 357 -13.29 22.26 -11.70
N ALA A 358 -12.72 23.08 -12.57
CA ALA A 358 -12.77 24.53 -12.46
C ALA A 358 -13.02 25.19 -13.81
N LEU A 359 -13.84 26.23 -13.80
CA LEU A 359 -14.04 27.13 -14.92
C LEU A 359 -13.45 28.49 -14.58
N ARG A 360 -12.61 29.03 -15.46
CA ARG A 360 -11.94 30.32 -15.25
C ARG A 360 -12.20 31.30 -16.38
N ASP A 361 -12.19 32.59 -16.03
CA ASP A 361 -12.16 33.68 -17.01
C ASP A 361 -10.76 33.90 -17.60
N THR A 362 -10.63 34.87 -18.50
CA THR A 362 -9.35 35.23 -19.13
C THR A 362 -8.32 35.84 -18.18
N GLY A 363 -8.78 36.35 -17.02
CA GLY A 363 -7.93 36.88 -15.95
C GLY A 363 -7.43 35.81 -14.98
N GLY A 364 -7.91 34.56 -15.11
CA GLY A 364 -7.60 33.44 -14.22
C GLY A 364 -8.51 33.35 -12.99
N ASN A 365 -9.52 34.21 -12.88
CA ASN A 365 -10.49 34.16 -11.77
C ASN A 365 -11.35 32.91 -11.91
N VAL A 366 -11.61 32.24 -10.78
CA VAL A 366 -12.51 31.08 -10.72
C VAL A 366 -13.95 31.59 -10.82
N LEU A 367 -14.67 31.12 -11.85
CA LEU A 367 -16.09 31.38 -12.05
C LEU A 367 -16.96 30.27 -11.47
N TRP A 368 -16.45 29.04 -11.51
CA TRP A 368 -17.09 27.86 -10.94
C TRP A 368 -16.03 26.85 -10.52
N GLN A 369 -16.21 26.16 -9.39
CA GLN A 369 -15.29 25.11 -8.93
C GLN A 369 -15.94 24.04 -8.05
N SER A 370 -15.64 22.77 -8.33
CA SER A 370 -16.01 21.61 -7.51
C SER A 370 -14.79 20.74 -7.17
N GLY A 371 -14.80 20.13 -5.98
CA GLY A 371 -13.80 19.15 -5.55
C GLY A 371 -12.43 19.74 -5.19
N ALA A 372 -12.37 21.01 -4.75
CA ALA A 372 -11.11 21.66 -4.40
C ALA A 372 -10.49 21.05 -3.14
N VAL A 373 -9.17 20.84 -3.14
CA VAL A 373 -8.41 20.40 -1.96
C VAL A 373 -8.28 21.55 -0.97
N ARG A 374 -8.60 21.32 0.30
CA ARG A 374 -8.32 22.25 1.39
C ARG A 374 -6.95 21.95 2.02
N PRO A 375 -6.31 22.93 2.70
CA PRO A 375 -5.00 22.71 3.33
C PRO A 375 -4.95 21.58 4.36
N ASP A 376 -6.08 21.25 4.99
CA ASP A 376 -6.22 20.13 5.93
C ASP A 376 -6.38 18.76 5.24
N GLY A 377 -6.36 18.71 3.91
CA GLY A 377 -6.55 17.49 3.13
C GLY A 377 -8.02 17.12 2.88
N SER A 378 -8.98 17.87 3.42
CA SER A 378 -10.39 17.66 3.10
C SER A 378 -10.73 18.13 1.68
N ILE A 379 -11.79 17.57 1.09
CA ILE A 379 -12.29 17.96 -0.22
C ILE A 379 -13.49 18.90 -0.02
N ALA A 380 -13.47 20.06 -0.67
CA ALA A 380 -14.63 20.95 -0.70
C ALA A 380 -15.79 20.29 -1.47
N GLY A 381 -16.96 20.21 -0.82
CA GLY A 381 -18.14 19.50 -1.33
C GLY A 381 -18.23 18.02 -0.93
N ASN A 382 -17.20 17.45 -0.29
CA ASN A 382 -17.32 16.06 0.15
C ASN A 382 -18.15 15.92 1.43
N ASP A 383 -19.34 15.34 1.29
CA ASP A 383 -20.24 15.04 2.41
C ASP A 383 -19.57 14.24 3.54
N ASN A 384 -18.74 13.23 3.22
CA ASN A 384 -18.13 12.35 4.23
C ASN A 384 -17.05 13.07 5.05
N ASP A 385 -16.34 14.05 4.46
CA ASP A 385 -15.37 14.85 5.19
C ASP A 385 -16.07 15.81 6.18
N VAL A 386 -17.33 16.20 5.92
CA VAL A 386 -18.13 17.08 6.80
C VAL A 386 -18.88 16.29 7.87
N ASP A 387 -19.53 15.20 7.48
CA ASP A 387 -20.41 14.38 8.31
C ASP A 387 -20.05 12.90 8.15
N PRO A 388 -19.61 12.19 9.21
CA PRO A 388 -19.21 10.79 9.11
C PRO A 388 -20.35 9.86 8.68
N ASP A 389 -21.62 10.28 8.81
CA ASP A 389 -22.80 9.48 8.46
C ASP A 389 -23.30 9.73 7.02
N ARG A 390 -22.59 10.56 6.25
CA ARG A 390 -22.93 10.89 4.86
C ARG A 390 -21.77 10.58 3.91
N PHE A 391 -22.06 10.44 2.62
CA PHE A 391 -21.07 10.25 1.57
C PHE A 391 -21.60 10.68 0.21
N GLU A 392 -20.69 11.02 -0.71
CA GLU A 392 -21.06 11.37 -2.08
C GLU A 392 -21.54 10.13 -2.85
N PRO A 393 -22.75 10.14 -3.45
CA PRO A 393 -23.16 9.06 -4.34
C PRO A 393 -22.30 9.06 -5.62
N HIS A 394 -22.33 7.97 -6.38
CA HIS A 394 -21.77 7.99 -7.73
C HIS A 394 -22.62 8.93 -8.61
N ARG A 395 -21.99 9.99 -9.11
CA ARG A 395 -22.59 11.02 -9.97
C ARG A 395 -22.39 10.65 -11.42
N ARG A 396 -23.44 10.81 -12.23
CA ARG A 396 -23.37 10.80 -13.70
C ARG A 396 -23.35 12.21 -14.27
N VAL A 397 -23.97 13.12 -13.53
CA VAL A 397 -24.05 14.55 -13.84
C VAL A 397 -23.69 15.33 -12.58
N VAL A 398 -22.86 16.35 -12.71
CA VAL A 398 -22.51 17.32 -11.67
C VAL A 398 -22.97 18.70 -12.12
N GLU A 399 -23.82 19.34 -11.32
CA GLU A 399 -24.44 20.64 -11.65
C GLU A 399 -24.12 21.72 -10.60
N GLN A 400 -23.80 21.33 -9.36
CA GLN A 400 -23.52 22.23 -8.24
C GLN A 400 -22.05 22.16 -7.83
N GLU A 401 -21.51 23.25 -7.26
CA GLU A 401 -20.12 23.30 -6.77
C GLU A 401 -19.87 22.34 -5.61
N GLU A 402 -20.93 22.07 -4.84
CA GLU A 402 -20.95 21.20 -3.68
C GLU A 402 -21.02 19.72 -4.06
N ASP A 403 -21.43 19.37 -5.28
CA ASP A 403 -21.46 17.98 -5.75
C ASP A 403 -20.07 17.57 -6.26
N VAL A 404 -19.53 16.45 -5.77
CA VAL A 404 -18.20 15.97 -6.17
C VAL A 404 -18.27 14.51 -6.63
N GLN A 405 -17.71 14.21 -7.80
CA GLN A 405 -17.53 12.82 -8.23
C GLN A 405 -16.28 12.22 -7.57
N ILE A 406 -16.50 11.35 -6.59
CA ILE A 406 -15.45 10.66 -5.82
C ILE A 406 -15.54 9.15 -6.08
N TYR A 407 -14.41 8.56 -6.49
CA TYR A 407 -14.15 7.13 -6.67
C TYR A 407 -13.48 6.58 -5.41
N GLU A 408 -14.25 5.86 -4.60
CA GLU A 408 -13.84 5.39 -3.27
C GLU A 408 -14.66 4.18 -2.82
N ALA A 409 -14.16 3.52 -1.78
CA ALA A 409 -14.93 2.58 -0.99
C ALA A 409 -15.53 3.27 0.25
N ILE A 410 -16.82 3.07 0.50
CA ILE A 410 -17.50 3.45 1.74
C ILE A 410 -18.00 2.18 2.40
N LEU A 411 -17.53 1.94 3.63
CA LEU A 411 -17.87 0.74 4.40
C LEU A 411 -19.07 0.99 5.31
N ALA A 412 -19.83 -0.07 5.57
CA ALA A 412 -20.93 -0.09 6.51
C ALA A 412 -20.86 -1.30 7.46
N ASP A 413 -21.30 -1.08 8.68
CA ASP A 413 -21.45 -2.10 9.73
C ASP A 413 -22.68 -3.01 9.46
N PRO A 414 -22.90 -4.07 10.26
CA PRO A 414 -24.05 -4.95 10.10
C PRO A 414 -25.44 -4.27 10.21
N ALA A 415 -25.50 -3.08 10.81
CA ALA A 415 -26.73 -2.28 10.90
C ALA A 415 -26.88 -1.28 9.74
N GLY A 416 -25.95 -1.26 8.79
CA GLY A 416 -25.92 -0.34 7.66
C GLY A 416 -25.41 1.06 8.00
N ARG A 417 -24.80 1.27 9.17
CA ARG A 417 -24.20 2.57 9.54
C ARG A 417 -22.80 2.66 8.96
N LEU A 418 -22.43 3.85 8.49
CA LEU A 418 -21.11 4.07 7.90
C LEU A 418 -20.02 3.90 8.96
N THR A 419 -18.89 3.34 8.56
CA THR A 419 -17.76 3.14 9.46
C THR A 419 -16.44 3.17 8.70
N THR A 420 -15.36 3.53 9.40
CA THR A 420 -13.98 3.33 8.95
C THR A 420 -13.26 2.28 9.81
N GLY A 421 -13.99 1.55 10.65
CA GLY A 421 -13.44 0.43 11.44
C GLY A 421 -13.47 -0.83 10.60
N LEU A 422 -12.31 -1.41 10.35
CA LEU A 422 -12.15 -2.52 9.42
C LEU A 422 -12.84 -3.78 9.97
N LEU A 423 -12.67 -4.05 11.26
CA LEU A 423 -13.27 -5.21 11.92
C LEU A 423 -14.70 -4.93 12.40
N THR A 424 -15.18 -3.71 12.23
CA THR A 424 -16.58 -3.33 12.47
C THR A 424 -17.40 -3.39 11.17
N ALA A 425 -16.76 -3.21 10.02
CA ALA A 425 -17.40 -3.22 8.72
C ALA A 425 -17.77 -4.65 8.28
N LEU A 426 -18.91 -4.78 7.61
CA LEU A 426 -19.41 -6.05 7.02
C LEU A 426 -19.68 -5.92 5.52
N SER A 427 -19.93 -4.71 5.03
CA SER A 427 -20.34 -4.51 3.63
C SER A 427 -19.89 -3.17 3.09
N TYR A 428 -19.96 -3.01 1.76
CA TYR A 428 -19.75 -1.73 1.08
C TYR A 428 -21.09 -1.04 0.88
N ALA A 429 -21.26 0.15 1.46
CA ALA A 429 -22.35 1.05 1.12
C ALA A 429 -22.17 1.64 -0.29
N LYS A 430 -20.91 1.82 -0.70
CA LYS A 430 -20.49 2.25 -2.03
C LYS A 430 -19.13 1.65 -2.35
N ASP A 431 -18.97 1.18 -3.57
CA ASP A 431 -17.68 0.90 -4.18
C ASP A 431 -17.83 1.21 -5.67
N ASN A 432 -17.43 2.41 -6.04
CA ASN A 432 -17.41 2.88 -7.42
C ASN A 432 -15.97 3.09 -7.91
N ARG A 433 -14.96 2.49 -7.27
CA ARG A 433 -13.56 2.63 -7.70
C ARG A 433 -13.43 2.22 -9.18
N LEU A 434 -12.73 3.01 -9.98
CA LEU A 434 -12.66 2.85 -11.44
C LEU A 434 -12.21 1.44 -11.83
N LEU A 435 -12.87 0.83 -12.80
CA LEU A 435 -12.61 -0.56 -13.18
C LEU A 435 -11.49 -0.66 -14.22
N PRO A 436 -10.61 -1.68 -14.14
CA PRO A 436 -9.58 -1.91 -15.16
C PRO A 436 -10.20 -2.38 -16.48
N SER A 437 -9.44 -2.32 -17.58
CA SER A 437 -9.89 -2.85 -18.88
C SER A 437 -10.28 -4.33 -18.75
N GLY A 438 -11.35 -4.72 -19.43
CA GLY A 438 -11.86 -6.10 -19.45
C GLY A 438 -12.73 -6.47 -18.24
N PHE A 439 -12.76 -5.65 -17.19
CA PHE A 439 -13.56 -5.93 -16.01
C PHE A 439 -15.06 -5.77 -16.30
N ASP A 440 -15.77 -6.89 -16.32
CA ASP A 440 -17.23 -6.89 -16.42
C ASP A 440 -17.88 -6.93 -15.03
N LYS A 441 -18.47 -5.80 -14.63
CA LYS A 441 -19.14 -5.63 -13.34
C LYS A 441 -20.39 -6.49 -13.14
N HIS A 442 -20.94 -7.07 -14.20
CA HIS A 442 -22.11 -7.95 -14.11
C HIS A 442 -21.74 -9.41 -13.82
N THR A 443 -20.50 -9.80 -14.10
CA THR A 443 -19.97 -11.15 -13.83
C THR A 443 -18.99 -11.18 -12.67
N ALA A 444 -18.58 -10.02 -12.17
CA ALA A 444 -17.77 -9.87 -10.97
C ALA A 444 -18.40 -10.59 -9.77
N GLU A 445 -17.61 -11.41 -9.08
CA GLU A 445 -18.02 -12.05 -7.82
C GLU A 445 -18.22 -11.02 -6.70
N GLU A 446 -18.92 -11.41 -5.63
CA GLU A 446 -19.28 -10.51 -4.53
C GLU A 446 -18.07 -9.77 -3.94
N ARG A 447 -16.93 -10.46 -3.82
CA ARG A 447 -15.71 -9.90 -3.23
C ARG A 447 -15.12 -8.72 -4.00
N ILE A 448 -15.42 -8.61 -5.29
CA ILE A 448 -14.91 -7.56 -6.18
C ILE A 448 -16.04 -6.78 -6.83
N ALA A 449 -17.28 -6.94 -6.36
CA ALA A 449 -18.45 -6.34 -6.97
C ALA A 449 -18.41 -4.80 -6.94
N VAL A 450 -19.23 -4.19 -7.78
CA VAL A 450 -19.51 -2.75 -7.76
C VAL A 450 -20.74 -2.52 -6.88
N HIS A 451 -20.64 -1.56 -5.96
CA HIS A 451 -21.69 -1.23 -5.00
C HIS A 451 -22.16 0.22 -5.16
N GLY A 452 -23.47 0.43 -5.01
CA GLY A 452 -24.11 1.73 -5.18
C GLY A 452 -24.41 2.07 -6.64
N GLY A 453 -24.63 3.37 -6.92
CA GLY A 453 -25.16 3.83 -8.22
C GLY A 453 -24.32 3.49 -9.45
N ALA A 454 -23.00 3.26 -9.29
CA ALA A 454 -22.11 2.86 -10.38
C ALA A 454 -22.44 1.48 -10.97
N ARG A 455 -23.10 0.60 -10.19
CA ARG A 455 -23.51 -0.72 -10.66
C ARG A 455 -24.50 -0.64 -11.82
N ASP A 456 -25.42 0.32 -11.75
CA ASP A 456 -26.51 0.50 -12.70
C ASP A 456 -26.22 1.55 -13.77
N ASP A 457 -25.07 2.22 -13.69
CA ASP A 457 -24.69 3.22 -14.69
C ASP A 457 -24.15 2.56 -15.96
N ALA A 458 -24.67 2.95 -17.13
CA ALA A 458 -24.22 2.41 -18.41
C ALA A 458 -22.86 2.99 -18.85
N ASP A 459 -22.48 4.14 -18.28
CA ASP A 459 -21.24 4.86 -18.62
C ASP A 459 -20.04 4.43 -17.77
N PHE A 460 -20.28 3.87 -16.58
CA PHE A 460 -19.28 3.23 -15.73
C PHE A 460 -19.03 1.78 -16.17
N VAL A 461 -17.91 1.51 -16.83
CA VAL A 461 -17.60 0.20 -17.44
C VAL A 461 -16.15 -0.22 -17.19
N GLY A 462 -15.81 -1.46 -17.56
CA GLY A 462 -14.41 -1.88 -17.60
C GLY A 462 -13.57 -0.92 -18.44
N GLY A 463 -12.51 -0.39 -17.84
CA GLY A 463 -11.58 0.55 -18.45
C GLY A 463 -11.90 2.03 -18.20
N GLY A 464 -13.00 2.39 -17.53
CA GLY A 464 -13.24 3.81 -17.23
C GLY A 464 -14.66 4.23 -16.87
N ASP A 465 -14.86 5.54 -16.88
CA ASP A 465 -16.14 6.18 -16.58
C ASP A 465 -16.34 7.43 -17.45
N ARG A 466 -17.59 7.88 -17.57
CA ARG A 466 -17.95 9.12 -18.25
C ARG A 466 -18.89 9.97 -17.41
N ILE A 467 -18.49 11.22 -17.20
CA ILE A 467 -19.17 12.16 -16.31
C ILE A 467 -19.52 13.44 -17.05
N VAL A 468 -20.73 13.94 -16.87
CA VAL A 468 -21.17 15.21 -17.44
C VAL A 468 -21.15 16.31 -16.38
N TYR A 469 -20.50 17.43 -16.66
CA TYR A 469 -20.61 18.65 -15.88
C TYR A 469 -21.54 19.63 -16.60
N ARG A 470 -22.58 20.13 -15.92
CA ARG A 470 -23.42 21.23 -16.42
C ARG A 470 -23.24 22.45 -15.55
N ILE A 471 -22.47 23.40 -16.05
CA ILE A 471 -22.04 24.57 -15.30
C ILE A 471 -22.84 25.78 -15.77
N GLU A 472 -23.55 26.43 -14.84
CA GLU A 472 -24.18 27.72 -15.10
C GLU A 472 -23.10 28.80 -15.25
N VAL A 473 -22.95 29.33 -16.46
CA VAL A 473 -21.95 30.36 -16.79
C VAL A 473 -22.55 31.75 -16.97
N GLY A 474 -23.89 31.85 -16.96
CA GLY A 474 -24.63 33.11 -17.07
C GLY A 474 -24.13 34.00 -18.23
N GLU A 475 -23.95 35.29 -17.92
CA GLU A 475 -23.47 36.33 -18.84
C GLU A 475 -21.94 36.38 -18.98
N ALA A 476 -21.18 35.38 -18.51
CA ALA A 476 -19.71 35.41 -18.59
C ALA A 476 -19.23 35.55 -20.06
N THR A 477 -18.65 36.69 -20.42
CA THR A 477 -18.23 36.97 -21.80
C THR A 477 -16.76 36.62 -22.03
N GLY A 478 -16.43 36.10 -23.22
CA GLY A 478 -15.07 35.81 -23.65
C GLY A 478 -14.72 34.32 -23.57
N PRO A 479 -13.53 33.94 -24.08
CA PRO A 479 -13.09 32.55 -24.03
C PRO A 479 -12.85 32.16 -22.58
N LEU A 480 -13.58 31.15 -22.10
CA LEU A 480 -13.38 30.61 -20.76
C LEU A 480 -12.37 29.45 -20.83
N ARG A 481 -11.71 29.17 -19.71
CA ARG A 481 -10.81 28.03 -19.58
C ARG A 481 -11.47 26.99 -18.69
N PHE A 482 -11.74 25.82 -19.26
CA PHE A 482 -12.22 24.65 -18.53
C PHE A 482 -11.00 23.80 -18.13
N GLU A 483 -10.90 23.47 -16.85
CA GLU A 483 -9.86 22.64 -16.27
C GLU A 483 -10.52 21.46 -15.54
N ALA A 484 -10.07 20.25 -15.83
CA ALA A 484 -10.44 19.07 -15.05
C ALA A 484 -9.19 18.28 -14.67
N ARG A 485 -9.16 17.79 -13.44
CA ARG A 485 -8.07 16.97 -12.88
C ARG A 485 -8.67 15.77 -12.17
N LEU A 486 -8.13 14.59 -12.43
CA LEU A 486 -8.33 13.42 -11.59
C LEU A 486 -7.27 13.47 -10.48
N LEU A 487 -7.71 13.75 -9.26
CA LEU A 487 -6.85 13.84 -8.08
C LEU A 487 -6.92 12.53 -7.28
N TYR A 488 -5.90 12.29 -6.44
CA TYR A 488 -5.80 11.08 -5.62
C TYR A 488 -5.18 11.37 -4.24
N GLN A 489 -5.72 10.69 -3.23
CA GLN A 489 -5.21 10.67 -1.85
C GLN A 489 -5.03 9.22 -1.38
N PRO A 490 -3.85 8.86 -0.83
CA PRO A 490 -3.67 7.56 -0.18
C PRO A 490 -4.43 7.46 1.15
N ILE A 491 -4.59 8.58 1.86
CA ILE A 491 -5.32 8.66 3.13
C ILE A 491 -6.30 9.84 3.04
N GLY A 492 -7.59 9.53 2.90
CA GLY A 492 -8.66 10.53 2.94
C GLY A 492 -8.78 11.20 4.32
N TYR A 493 -9.25 12.45 4.34
CA TYR A 493 -9.40 13.24 5.56
C TYR A 493 -10.23 12.53 6.63
N ARG A 494 -11.41 11.99 6.28
CA ARG A 494 -12.25 11.21 7.21
C ARG A 494 -11.49 10.05 7.86
N TRP A 495 -10.72 9.31 7.06
CA TRP A 495 -9.94 8.16 7.54
C TRP A 495 -8.84 8.57 8.52
N ALA A 496 -8.21 9.73 8.33
CA ALA A 496 -7.24 10.25 9.27
C ALA A 496 -7.92 10.79 10.55
N GLU A 497 -8.92 11.65 10.41
CA GLU A 497 -9.55 12.33 11.56
C GLU A 497 -10.40 11.38 12.43
N ASN A 498 -10.87 10.25 11.91
CA ASN A 498 -11.51 9.21 12.72
C ASN A 498 -10.56 8.54 13.73
N LEU A 499 -9.25 8.80 13.66
CA LEU A 499 -8.30 8.42 14.70
C LEU A 499 -8.23 9.44 15.85
N ALA A 500 -8.77 10.66 15.68
CA ALA A 500 -8.73 11.72 16.70
C ALA A 500 -9.29 11.31 18.08
N PRO A 501 -10.39 10.55 18.18
CA PRO A 501 -10.89 10.08 19.47
C PRO A 501 -9.91 9.18 20.24
N TYR A 502 -8.93 8.58 19.57
CA TYR A 502 -7.95 7.65 20.16
C TYR A 502 -6.63 8.34 20.52
N ALA A 503 -6.43 9.61 20.17
CA ALA A 503 -5.18 10.32 20.40
C ALA A 503 -4.81 10.41 21.90
N ASP A 504 -5.80 10.58 22.77
CA ASP A 504 -5.56 10.63 24.22
C ASP A 504 -5.44 9.22 24.85
N LEU A 505 -5.74 8.17 24.08
CA LEU A 505 -5.75 6.77 24.54
C LEU A 505 -4.49 6.01 24.12
N ALA A 506 -3.91 6.37 22.97
CA ALA A 506 -2.78 5.63 22.41
C ALA A 506 -1.80 6.53 21.65
N LEU A 507 -0.50 6.30 21.89
CA LEU A 507 0.59 7.04 21.26
C LEU A 507 0.58 6.91 19.74
N GLU A 508 0.22 5.74 19.20
CA GLU A 508 0.21 5.51 17.76
C GLU A 508 -0.77 6.45 17.04
N ALA A 509 -1.97 6.63 17.61
CA ALA A 509 -2.99 7.53 17.07
C ALA A 509 -2.59 9.01 17.19
N GLU A 510 -2.11 9.43 18.36
CA GLU A 510 -1.62 10.80 18.59
C GLU A 510 -0.51 11.18 17.60
N ARG A 511 0.49 10.30 17.50
CA ARG A 511 1.65 10.51 16.63
C ARG A 511 1.24 10.63 15.16
N PHE A 512 0.44 9.69 14.67
CA PHE A 512 -0.03 9.72 13.29
C PHE A 512 -0.82 10.99 12.97
N LEU A 513 -1.76 11.39 13.85
CA LEU A 513 -2.57 12.58 13.62
C LEU A 513 -1.75 13.86 13.56
N ARG A 514 -0.73 13.98 14.43
CA ARG A 514 0.20 15.10 14.36
C ARG A 514 0.91 15.13 13.00
N TYR A 515 1.45 13.99 12.56
CA TYR A 515 2.12 13.90 11.26
C TYR A 515 1.18 14.25 10.11
N TYR A 516 -0.04 13.70 10.11
CA TYR A 516 -1.04 13.98 9.08
C TYR A 516 -1.35 15.47 9.00
N ARG A 517 -1.71 16.11 10.13
CA ARG A 517 -2.09 17.53 10.17
C ARG A 517 -0.95 18.48 9.81
N GLU A 518 0.30 18.11 10.10
CA GLU A 518 1.49 18.89 9.70
C GLU A 518 1.86 18.74 8.21
N MET A 519 1.33 17.71 7.54
CA MET A 519 1.69 17.36 6.16
C MET A 519 0.50 17.36 5.19
N SER A 520 -0.73 17.53 5.66
CA SER A 520 -1.96 17.32 4.89
C SER A 520 -2.05 18.14 3.61
N ALA A 521 -1.41 19.31 3.56
CA ALA A 521 -1.30 20.14 2.36
C ALA A 521 -0.56 19.44 1.18
N GLU A 522 0.24 18.42 1.48
CA GLU A 522 0.98 17.61 0.51
C GLU A 522 0.37 16.20 0.32
N SER A 523 -0.86 15.97 0.79
CA SER A 523 -1.51 14.65 0.77
C SER A 523 -2.09 14.23 -0.59
N THR A 524 -2.11 15.14 -1.57
CA THR A 524 -2.81 14.95 -2.85
C THR A 524 -1.86 14.88 -4.04
N ALA A 525 -2.10 13.94 -4.94
CA ALA A 525 -1.44 13.82 -6.24
C ALA A 525 -2.43 14.08 -7.38
N VAL A 526 -1.91 14.50 -8.54
CA VAL A 526 -2.65 14.56 -9.81
C VAL A 526 -2.37 13.27 -10.56
N LEU A 527 -3.41 12.50 -10.89
CA LEU A 527 -3.30 11.30 -11.72
C LEU A 527 -3.37 11.64 -13.21
N ALA A 528 -4.26 12.57 -13.57
CA ALA A 528 -4.44 13.03 -14.95
C ALA A 528 -5.04 14.44 -14.95
N GLU A 529 -4.76 15.23 -15.97
CA GLU A 529 -5.37 16.55 -16.15
C GLU A 529 -5.64 16.87 -17.61
N VAL A 530 -6.69 17.68 -17.84
CA VAL A 530 -7.06 18.19 -19.15
C VAL A 530 -7.51 19.64 -19.06
N VAL A 531 -7.16 20.41 -20.09
CA VAL A 531 -7.48 21.82 -20.20
C VAL A 531 -8.08 22.08 -21.57
N ALA A 532 -9.26 22.69 -21.60
CA ALA A 532 -9.94 23.04 -22.83
C ALA A 532 -10.35 24.51 -22.85
N LYS A 533 -10.34 25.11 -24.05
CA LYS A 533 -10.89 26.46 -24.26
C LYS A 533 -12.38 26.31 -24.53
N VAL A 534 -13.19 27.01 -23.75
CA VAL A 534 -14.62 27.14 -24.00
C VAL A 534 -14.81 28.24 -25.06
N PRO A 535 -15.47 27.94 -26.18
CA PRO A 535 -15.69 28.89 -27.26
C PRO A 535 -16.62 30.05 -26.89
#